data_AF-A0A914PA60-F1
#
_entry.id   AF-A0A914PA60-F1
#
_cell.length_a   1.000
_cell.length_b   1.000
_cell.length_c   1.000
_cell.angle_alpha   90.00
_cell.angle_beta   90.00
_cell.angle_gamma   90.00
#
_symmetry.space_group_name_H-M   'P 1'
#
loop_
_entity.id
_entity.type
_entity.pdbx_description
1 polymer ?
#
loop_
_entity_poly.entity_id
_entity_poly.type
_entity_poly.pdbx_seq_one_letter_code
_entity_poly.pdbx_strand_id
1 'polypeptide(L)'
;MIFCDPMTLIQYHYEFRIPLNPEGACLNDPVLRQTWSLQIEQLKLGAKLGNGEFGDVIAGELLLWDGKYKVAIKQIKATKLTNDSKIALLREAFIMRRLNHPHVLRLFGVQTIQDPIMIKSR
;
A
#
# COMPACT_ATOMS: atom_id res chain seq x y z
N MET A 1 -15.27 31.34 0.45
CA MET A 1 -15.26 30.33 1.52
C MET A 1 -13.82 29.86 1.68
N ILE A 2 -13.29 29.78 2.90
CA ILE A 2 -11.92 29.36 3.16
C ILE A 2 -11.99 28.15 4.09
N PHE A 3 -11.35 27.05 3.70
CA PHE A 3 -11.26 25.83 4.50
C PHE A 3 -9.91 25.79 5.21
N CYS A 4 -9.88 25.29 6.44
CA CYS A 4 -8.68 25.27 7.27
C CYS A 4 -7.76 24.07 6.97
N ASP A 5 -8.29 23.02 6.34
CA ASP A 5 -7.56 21.81 6.00
C ASP A 5 -8.29 20.99 4.90
N PRO A 6 -7.63 20.01 4.26
CA PRO A 6 -8.26 19.21 3.22
C PRO A 6 -9.47 18.38 3.69
N MET A 7 -9.52 17.96 4.96
CA MET A 7 -10.64 17.17 5.46
C MET A 7 -11.90 18.02 5.57
N THR A 8 -11.78 19.27 6.05
CA THR A 8 -12.93 20.19 6.10
C THR A 8 -13.46 20.55 4.71
N LEU A 9 -12.57 20.68 3.71
CA LEU A 9 -12.97 20.83 2.31
C LEU A 9 -13.72 19.59 1.78
N ILE A 10 -13.17 18.39 1.98
CA ILE A 10 -13.77 17.13 1.52
C ILE A 10 -15.14 16.92 2.18
N GLN A 11 -15.22 17.13 3.49
CA GLN A 11 -16.45 16.99 4.28
C GLN A 11 -17.55 17.91 3.73
N TYR A 12 -17.22 19.18 3.46
CA TYR A 12 -18.18 20.14 2.92
C TYR A 12 -18.77 19.69 1.58
N HIS A 13 -17.95 19.31 0.61
CA HIS A 13 -18.44 18.86 -0.69
C HIS A 13 -19.20 17.53 -0.61
N TYR A 14 -18.84 16.64 0.32
CA TYR A 14 -19.51 15.37 0.53
C TYR A 14 -20.89 15.54 1.17
N GLU A 15 -20.99 16.33 2.22
CA GLU A 15 -22.20 16.51 3.02
C GLU A 15 -23.26 17.33 2.27
N PHE A 16 -22.85 18.42 1.62
CA PHE A 16 -23.76 19.33 0.92
C PHE A 16 -23.97 18.98 -0.56
N ARG A 17 -23.30 17.93 -1.07
CA ARG A 17 -23.34 17.50 -2.49
C ARG A 17 -23.05 18.64 -3.47
N ILE A 18 -22.14 19.53 -3.09
CA ILE A 18 -21.75 20.68 -3.90
C ILE A 18 -20.74 20.24 -4.96
N PRO A 19 -20.95 20.54 -6.25
CA PRO A 19 -20.00 20.21 -7.30
C PRO A 19 -18.60 20.76 -7.04
N LEU A 20 -17.59 19.94 -7.34
CA LEU A 20 -16.18 20.31 -7.27
C LEU A 20 -15.75 21.15 -8.47
N ASN A 21 -16.49 21.06 -9.59
CA ASN A 21 -16.19 21.71 -10.85
C ASN A 21 -17.47 22.11 -11.61
N PRO A 22 -17.37 22.98 -12.63
CA PRO A 22 -18.50 23.41 -13.45
C PRO A 22 -19.21 22.26 -14.16
N GLU A 23 -18.51 21.15 -14.41
CA GLU A 23 -19.06 19.94 -15.04
C GLU A 23 -19.99 19.14 -14.11
N GLY A 24 -20.12 19.53 -12.83
CA GLY A 24 -21.07 18.92 -11.90
C GLY A 24 -20.54 17.70 -11.15
N ALA A 25 -19.22 17.50 -11.09
CA ALA A 25 -18.65 16.35 -10.38
C ALA A 25 -18.86 16.47 -8.86
N CYS A 26 -19.55 15.50 -8.26
CA CYS A 26 -19.81 15.45 -6.82
C CYS A 26 -19.10 14.27 -6.15
N LEU A 27 -18.75 14.44 -4.86
CA LEU A 27 -18.29 13.34 -4.03
C LEU A 27 -19.47 12.44 -3.70
N ASN A 28 -19.33 11.12 -3.95
CA ASN A 28 -20.40 10.13 -3.75
C ASN A 28 -20.10 9.22 -2.57
N ASP A 29 -19.17 8.28 -2.76
CA ASP A 29 -18.77 7.28 -1.77
C ASP A 29 -17.25 7.35 -1.55
N PRO A 30 -16.79 7.40 -0.29
CA PRO A 30 -15.37 7.39 0.01
C PRO A 30 -14.77 6.01 -0.29
N VAL A 31 -13.65 6.00 -1.01
CA VAL A 31 -12.86 4.77 -1.20
C VAL A 31 -12.01 4.56 0.06
N LEU A 32 -12.44 3.64 0.92
CA LEU A 32 -11.70 3.32 2.13
C LEU A 32 -10.38 2.64 1.83
N ARG A 33 -9.36 2.97 2.64
CA ARG A 33 -8.08 2.27 2.62
C ARG A 33 -8.31 0.79 2.85
N GLN A 34 -7.69 -0.01 2.01
CA GLN A 34 -7.84 -1.45 2.08
C GLN A 34 -6.95 -2.06 3.16
N THR A 35 -7.37 -3.18 3.75
CA THR A 35 -6.65 -3.86 4.85
C THR A 35 -5.24 -4.35 4.49
N TRP A 36 -4.95 -4.53 3.20
CA TRP A 36 -3.64 -4.91 2.68
C TRP A 36 -2.73 -3.70 2.41
N SER A 37 -3.25 -2.48 2.46
CA SER A 37 -2.46 -1.25 2.32
C SER A 37 -1.82 -0.93 3.67
N LEU A 38 -0.56 -1.31 3.82
CA LEU A 38 0.18 -1.19 5.06
C LEU A 38 0.71 0.22 5.26
N GLN A 39 0.74 0.66 6.52
CA GLN A 39 1.37 1.90 6.92
C GLN A 39 2.81 1.64 7.36
N ILE A 40 3.67 2.66 7.26
CA ILE A 40 5.10 2.50 7.59
C ILE A 40 5.31 2.26 9.09
N GLU A 41 4.42 2.78 9.92
CA GLU A 41 4.42 2.61 11.38
C GLU A 41 4.18 1.15 11.79
N GLN A 42 3.58 0.35 10.90
CA GLN A 42 3.37 -1.08 11.10
C GLN A 42 4.65 -1.89 10.83
N LEU A 43 5.70 -1.28 10.28
CA LEU A 43 6.89 -1.98 9.79
C LEU A 43 8.12 -1.62 10.62
N LYS A 44 8.84 -2.66 11.03
CA LYS A 44 10.20 -2.54 11.53
C LYS A 44 11.15 -3.25 10.57
N LEU A 45 12.02 -2.48 9.92
CA LEU A 45 13.05 -2.99 9.02
C LEU A 45 14.21 -3.57 9.84
N GLY A 46 14.76 -4.68 9.35
CA GLY A 46 15.89 -5.39 9.93
C GLY A 46 17.05 -5.53 8.95
N ALA A 47 17.80 -6.63 9.08
CA ALA A 47 18.95 -6.90 8.23
C ALA A 47 18.54 -7.26 6.80
N LYS A 48 19.39 -6.91 5.83
CA LYS A 48 19.25 -7.36 4.45
C LYS A 48 19.39 -8.87 4.36
N LEU A 49 18.44 -9.51 3.70
CA LEU A 49 18.44 -10.96 3.41
C LEU A 49 19.03 -11.27 2.04
N GLY A 50 18.87 -10.35 1.06
CA GLY A 50 19.40 -10.57 -0.29
C GLY A 50 19.03 -9.47 -1.28
N ASN A 51 19.34 -9.73 -2.55
CA ASN A 51 18.97 -8.90 -3.69
C ASN A 51 18.03 -9.71 -4.59
N GLY A 52 16.91 -9.11 -4.97
CA GLY A 52 16.05 -9.59 -6.05
C GLY A 52 16.18 -8.72 -7.29
N GLU A 53 15.45 -9.11 -8.34
CA GLU A 53 15.42 -8.40 -9.63
C GLU A 53 15.10 -6.90 -9.48
N PHE A 54 14.10 -6.59 -8.65
CA PHE A 54 13.53 -5.24 -8.50
C PHE A 54 14.10 -4.45 -7.31
N GLY A 55 14.96 -5.05 -6.48
CA GLY A 55 15.51 -4.38 -5.31
C GLY A 55 15.94 -5.33 -4.20
N ASP A 56 16.01 -4.81 -2.98
CA ASP A 56 16.56 -5.53 -1.85
C ASP A 56 15.45 -6.29 -1.11
N VAL A 57 15.79 -7.48 -0.61
CA VAL A 57 14.95 -8.24 0.31
C VAL A 57 15.52 -8.08 1.70
N ILE A 58 14.68 -7.65 2.64
CA ILE A 58 15.07 -7.27 4.00
C ILE A 58 14.23 -8.08 4.98
N ALA A 59 14.81 -8.55 6.07
CA ALA A 59 14.04 -9.10 7.18
C ALA A 59 13.27 -7.96 7.85
N GLY A 60 12.09 -8.25 8.36
CA GLY A 60 11.36 -7.25 9.12
C GLY A 60 10.34 -7.86 10.06
N GLU A 61 9.72 -6.98 10.82
CA GLU A 61 8.60 -7.29 11.70
C GLU A 61 7.41 -6.44 11.28
N LEU A 62 6.27 -7.08 11.09
CA LEU A 62 5.00 -6.45 10.76
C LEU A 62 4.10 -6.51 12.00
N LEU A 63 3.61 -5.36 12.45
CA LEU A 63 2.62 -5.25 13.52
C LEU A 63 1.23 -5.07 12.92
N LEU A 64 0.36 -6.05 13.17
CA LEU A 64 -1.06 -6.02 12.85
C LEU A 64 -1.87 -6.02 14.15
N TRP A 65 -3.19 -5.84 14.02
CA TRP A 65 -4.12 -5.84 15.15
C TRP A 65 -4.13 -7.17 15.91
N ASP A 66 -3.83 -8.28 15.23
CA ASP A 66 -3.84 -9.64 15.76
C ASP A 66 -2.45 -10.13 16.20
N GLY A 67 -1.41 -9.33 16.03
CA GLY A 67 -0.09 -9.63 16.56
C GLY A 67 1.07 -9.18 15.69
N LYS A 68 2.23 -9.74 16.01
CA LYS A 68 3.51 -9.38 15.42
C LYS A 68 4.06 -10.53 14.58
N TYR A 69 4.40 -10.24 13.34
CA TYR A 69 4.79 -11.23 12.34
C TYR A 69 6.21 -10.97 11.85
N LYS A 70 7.06 -12.01 11.83
CA LYS A 70 8.32 -11.95 11.09
C LYS A 70 8.03 -12.05 9.60
N VAL A 71 8.60 -11.15 8.82
CA VAL A 71 8.31 -11.02 7.39
C VAL A 71 9.57 -10.75 6.58
N ALA A 72 9.53 -11.06 5.29
CA ALA A 72 10.47 -10.58 4.31
C ALA A 72 9.86 -9.39 3.55
N ILE A 73 10.64 -8.32 3.43
CA ILE A 73 10.25 -7.04 2.87
C ILE A 73 11.05 -6.83 1.59
N LYS A 74 10.38 -6.94 0.44
CA LYS A 74 10.92 -6.65 -0.89
C LYS A 74 10.75 -5.16 -1.15
N GLN A 75 11.83 -4.41 -0.92
CA GLN A 75 11.89 -2.98 -1.19
C GLN A 75 12.26 -2.76 -2.64
N ILE A 76 11.43 -2.02 -3.39
CA ILE A 76 11.67 -1.74 -4.79
C ILE A 76 12.45 -0.43 -4.92
N LYS A 77 13.53 -0.43 -5.69
CA LYS A 77 14.34 0.78 -5.89
C LYS A 77 13.69 1.70 -6.92
N ALA A 78 13.51 2.98 -6.61
CA ALA A 78 12.94 3.99 -7.51
C ALA A 78 13.61 4.02 -8.90
N THR A 79 14.92 3.83 -8.95
CA THR A 79 15.71 3.82 -10.20
C THR A 79 15.36 2.66 -11.15
N LYS A 80 14.71 1.60 -10.67
CA LYS A 80 14.26 0.45 -11.47
C LYS A 80 12.75 0.45 -11.76
N LEU A 81 12.02 1.45 -11.27
CA LEU A 81 10.56 1.54 -11.37
C LEU A 81 10.13 2.31 -12.61
N THR A 82 10.12 1.65 -13.77
CA THR A 82 9.36 2.12 -14.94
C THR A 82 7.85 1.94 -14.70
N ASN A 83 7.00 2.60 -15.49
CA ASN A 83 5.54 2.42 -15.42
C ASN A 83 5.14 0.94 -15.67
N ASP A 84 5.80 0.27 -16.60
CA ASP A 84 5.54 -1.15 -16.88
C ASP A 84 5.95 -2.04 -15.72
N SER A 85 7.11 -1.80 -15.11
CA SER A 85 7.56 -2.52 -13.92
C SER A 85 6.61 -2.31 -12.73
N LYS A 86 6.06 -1.10 -12.57
CA LYS A 86 5.01 -0.81 -11.56
C LYS A 86 3.76 -1.65 -11.81
N ILE A 87 3.28 -1.70 -13.05
CA ILE A 87 2.09 -2.48 -13.41
C ILE A 87 2.35 -3.97 -13.18
N ALA A 88 3.50 -4.50 -13.59
CA ALA A 88 3.86 -5.90 -13.37
C ALA A 88 3.92 -6.25 -11.87
N LEU A 89 4.51 -5.37 -11.06
CA LEU A 89 4.57 -5.54 -9.60
C LEU A 89 3.18 -5.52 -8.96
N LEU A 90 2.33 -4.57 -9.33
CA LEU A 90 0.96 -4.49 -8.81
C LEU A 90 0.13 -5.70 -9.25
N ARG A 91 0.35 -6.23 -10.46
CA ARG A 91 -0.26 -7.49 -10.92
C ARG A 91 0.20 -8.69 -10.09
N GLU A 92 1.49 -8.82 -9.82
CA GLU A 92 2.03 -9.87 -8.94
C GLU A 92 1.37 -9.80 -7.56
N ALA A 93 1.35 -8.60 -6.95
CA ALA A 93 0.72 -8.37 -5.66
C ALA A 93 -0.77 -8.73 -5.66
N PHE A 94 -1.49 -8.37 -6.72
CA PHE A 94 -2.92 -8.64 -6.86
C PHE A 94 -3.22 -10.14 -6.88
N ILE A 95 -2.41 -10.93 -7.59
CA ILE A 95 -2.54 -12.39 -7.64
C ILE A 95 -2.19 -12.96 -6.25
N MET A 96 -1.04 -12.58 -5.69
CA MET A 96 -0.57 -13.11 -4.42
C MET A 96 -1.52 -12.82 -3.26
N ARG A 97 -2.23 -11.69 -3.27
CA ARG A 97 -3.24 -11.33 -2.25
C ARG A 97 -4.37 -12.37 -2.14
N ARG A 98 -4.63 -13.14 -3.21
CA ARG A 98 -5.68 -14.17 -3.24
C ARG A 98 -5.18 -15.54 -2.80
N LEU A 99 -3.87 -15.72 -2.62
CA LEU A 99 -3.26 -17.00 -2.27
C LEU A 99 -3.17 -17.14 -0.74
N ASN A 100 -3.79 -18.19 -0.21
CA ASN A 100 -3.70 -18.56 1.20
C ASN A 100 -3.60 -20.09 1.31
N HIS A 101 -2.38 -20.61 1.32
CA HIS A 101 -2.12 -22.05 1.31
C HIS A 101 -0.81 -22.34 2.07
N PRO A 102 -0.71 -23.45 2.85
CA PRO A 102 0.47 -23.77 3.66
C PRO A 102 1.78 -23.96 2.88
N HIS A 103 1.69 -24.12 1.56
CA HIS A 103 2.85 -24.29 0.67
C HIS A 103 3.06 -23.13 -0.30
N VAL A 104 2.35 -22.01 -0.10
CA VAL A 104 2.48 -20.80 -0.92
C VAL A 104 2.76 -19.62 -0.02
N LEU A 105 3.76 -18.82 -0.39
CA LEU A 105 4.12 -17.61 0.35
C LEU A 105 2.91 -16.68 0.48
N ARG A 106 2.57 -16.33 1.71
CA ARG A 106 1.49 -15.39 1.99
C ARG A 106 1.98 -13.95 1.81
N LEU A 107 1.25 -13.17 0.99
CA LEU A 107 1.40 -11.72 0.94
C LEU A 107 0.55 -11.12 2.07
N PHE A 108 1.20 -10.43 3.00
CA PHE A 108 0.49 -9.73 4.08
C PHE A 108 -0.06 -8.37 3.61
N GLY A 109 0.70 -7.67 2.77
CA GLY A 109 0.28 -6.39 2.23
C GLY A 109 1.37 -5.68 1.43
N VAL A 110 1.01 -4.48 0.99
CA VAL A 110 1.85 -3.58 0.19
C VAL A 110 1.81 -2.19 0.82
N GLN A 111 2.96 -1.54 0.87
CA GLN A 111 3.06 -0.12 1.22
C GLN A 111 3.48 0.67 -0.03
N THR A 112 2.77 1.75 -0.34
CA THR A 112 2.94 2.61 -1.53
C THR A 112 3.22 4.09 -1.22
N ILE A 113 3.21 4.53 0.06
CA ILE A 113 3.29 5.97 0.42
C ILE A 113 4.71 6.55 0.25
N GLN A 114 5.74 5.73 0.39
CA GLN A 114 7.12 5.98 -0.06
C GLN A 114 7.56 4.70 -0.79
N ASP A 115 8.35 4.83 -1.88
CA ASP A 115 8.78 3.77 -2.81
C ASP A 115 8.22 2.36 -2.55
N PRO A 116 7.42 1.77 -3.47
CA PRO A 116 6.58 0.63 -3.15
C PRO A 116 7.36 -0.54 -2.52
N ILE A 117 6.87 -1.00 -1.36
CA ILE A 117 7.43 -2.09 -0.57
C ILE A 117 6.43 -3.25 -0.56
N MET A 118 6.85 -4.45 -1.00
CA MET A 118 6.04 -5.67 -0.95
C MET A 118 6.47 -6.58 0.21
N ILE A 119 5.53 -7.18 0.93
CA ILE A 119 5.84 -7.99 2.12
C ILE A 119 5.39 -9.45 1.94
N LYS A 120 6.35 -10.37 1.93
CA LYS A 120 6.15 -11.82 1.79
C LYS A 120 6.57 -12.53 3.08
N SER A 121 5.84 -13.54 3.54
CA SER A 121 6.28 -14.41 4.64
C SER A 121 6.34 -15.88 4.20
N ARG A 122 7.22 -16.64 4.86
CA ARG A 122 7.46 -18.08 4.59
C ARG A 122 6.29 -18.92 5.08
#